data_AF-A0A2P8MJL9-F1
#
_entry.id   AF-A0A2P8MJL9-F1
#
_cell.length_a   1.000
_cell.length_b   1.000
_cell.length_c   1.000
_cell.angle_alpha   90.00
_cell.angle_beta   90.00
_cell.angle_gamma   90.00
#
_symmetry.space_group_name_H-M   'P 1'
#
loop_
_entity.id
_entity.type
_entity.pdbx_description
1 polymer ?
#
loop_
_entity_poly.entity_id
_entity_poly.type
_entity_poly.pdbx_seq_one_letter_code
_entity_poly.pdbx_strand_id
1 'polypeptide(L)' 'MNDLEYLVKMKDLFRESADIIDQLLVLREKGEKGEDVQKELEKASARYVYKMMEMRKLSEGGNN' A
#
# COMPACT_ATOMS: atom_id res chain seq x y z
N MET A 1 22.90 2.90 0.05
CA MET A 1 21.85 3.90 0.35
C MET A 1 22.19 4.46 1.71
N ASN A 2 22.23 5.77 1.89
CA ASN A 2 22.47 6.30 3.24
C ASN A 2 21.21 6.15 4.11
N ASP A 3 21.37 6.19 5.43
CA ASP A 3 20.28 5.96 6.38
C ASP A 3 19.11 6.94 6.17
N LEU A 4 19.39 8.17 5.78
CA LEU A 4 18.37 9.19 5.55
C LEU A 4 17.53 8.88 4.30
N GLU A 5 18.15 8.49 3.18
CA GLU A 5 17.46 8.05 1.97
C GLU A 5 16.60 6.81 2.20
N TYR A 6 17.08 5.89 3.05
CA TYR A 6 16.32 4.71 3.46
C TYR A 6 15.05 5.10 4.23
N LEU A 7 15.18 5.98 5.22
CA LEU A 7 14.05 6.47 6.00
C LEU A 7 13.05 7.24 5.14
N VAL A 8 13.52 8.04 4.18
CA VAL A 8 12.63 8.76 3.24
C VAL A 8 11.81 7.78 2.40
N LYS A 9 12.45 6.78 1.78
CA LYS A 9 11.75 5.76 0.98
C LYS A 9 10.77 4.93 1.81
N MET A 10 11.16 4.58 3.03
CA MET A 10 10.28 3.84 3.95
C MET A 10 9.04 4.67 4.31
N LYS A 11 9.23 5.95 4.67
CA LYS A 11 8.14 6.89 4.97
C LYS A 11 7.20 7.02 3.77
N ASP A 12 7.73 7.15 2.56
CA ASP A 12 6.92 7.29 1.34
C ASP A 12 6.11 6.01 1.06
N LEU A 13 6.71 4.82 1.21
CA LEU A 13 5.99 3.54 1.08
C LEU A 13 4.88 3.37 2.14
N PHE A 14 5.12 3.81 3.38
CA PHE A 14 4.09 3.78 4.42
C PHE A 14 2.93 4.72 4.08
N ARG A 15 3.22 5.92 3.59
CA ARG A 15 2.20 6.88 3.18
C ARG A 15 1.36 6.34 2.03
N GLU A 16 1.99 5.82 1.00
CA GLU A 16 1.29 5.22 -0.15
C GLU A 16 0.45 4.01 0.28
N SER A 17 0.93 3.21 1.24
CA SER A 17 0.17 2.08 1.79
C SER A 17 -1.06 2.56 2.57
N ALA A 18 -0.93 3.64 3.35
CA ALA A 18 -2.06 4.24 4.07
C ALA A 18 -3.12 4.77 3.10
N ASP A 19 -2.71 5.48 2.04
CA ASP A 19 -3.63 5.98 1.00
C ASP A 19 -4.42 4.84 0.33
N ILE A 20 -3.77 3.68 0.11
CA ILE A 20 -4.44 2.49 -0.45
C ILE A 20 -5.42 1.87 0.58
N ILE A 21 -5.07 1.83 1.86
CA ILE A 21 -5.95 1.34 2.93
C ILE A 21 -7.20 2.22 3.02
N ASP A 22 -7.04 3.54 3.01
CA ASP A 22 -8.17 4.48 3.01
C ASP A 22 -9.10 4.24 1.82
N GLN A 23 -8.52 4.00 0.63
CA GLN A 23 -9.31 3.64 -0.54
C GLN A 23 -10.06 2.31 -0.37
N LEU A 24 -9.44 1.28 0.22
CA LEU A 24 -10.07 0.00 0.50
C LEU A 24 -11.25 0.14 1.48
N LEU A 25 -11.11 1.00 2.50
CA LEU A 25 -12.19 1.30 3.46
C LEU A 25 -13.37 1.97 2.77
N VAL A 26 -13.12 2.98 1.94
CA VAL A 26 -14.18 3.66 1.16
C VAL A 26 -14.90 2.66 0.24
N LEU A 27 -14.16 1.79 -0.45
CA LEU A 27 -14.76 0.79 -1.32
C LEU A 27 -15.59 -0.24 -0.54
N ARG A 28 -15.13 -0.67 0.64
CA ARG A 28 -15.89 -1.53 1.55
C ARG A 28 -17.23 -0.90 1.94
N GLU A 29 -17.24 0.36 2.36
CA GLU A 29 -18.47 1.07 2.72
C GLU A 29 -19.46 1.20 1.56
N LYS A 30 -18.96 1.40 0.33
CA LYS A 30 -19.78 1.42 -0.88
C LYS A 30 -20.39 0.05 -1.19
N GLY A 31 -19.59 -1.02 -1.06
CA GLY A 31 -20.07 -2.39 -1.22
C GLY A 31 -21.17 -2.75 -0.22
N GLU A 32 -21.04 -2.32 1.04
CA GLU A 32 -22.07 -2.50 2.07
C GLU A 32 -23.38 -1.76 1.75
N LYS A 33 -23.32 -0.70 0.96
CA LYS A 33 -24.49 0.04 0.44
C LYS A 33 -25.07 -0.56 -0.84
N GLY A 34 -24.49 -1.66 -1.34
CA GLY A 34 -24.96 -2.38 -2.53
C GLY A 34 -24.36 -1.89 -3.85
N GLU A 35 -23.33 -1.03 -3.82
CA GLU A 35 -22.59 -0.67 -5.03
C GLU A 35 -21.70 -1.85 -5.49
N ASP A 36 -21.67 -2.13 -6.80
CA ASP A 36 -20.72 -3.10 -7.37
C ASP A 36 -19.32 -2.47 -7.44
N VAL A 37 -18.45 -2.91 -6.54
CA VAL A 37 -17.09 -2.39 -6.34
C VAL A 37 -16.03 -3.49 -6.38
N GLN A 38 -16.40 -4.71 -6.81
CA GLN A 38 -15.52 -5.88 -6.70
C GLN A 38 -14.20 -5.67 -7.46
N LYS A 39 -14.30 -5.13 -8.68
CA LYS A 39 -13.14 -4.90 -9.54
C LYS A 39 -12.19 -3.85 -8.95
N GLU A 40 -12.74 -2.79 -8.37
CA GLU A 40 -12.01 -1.71 -7.72
C GLU A 40 -11.30 -2.23 -6.46
N LEU A 41 -11.98 -3.07 -5.68
CA LEU A 41 -11.42 -3.73 -4.49
C LEU A 41 -10.25 -4.64 -4.86
N GLU A 42 -10.40 -5.47 -5.89
CA GLU A 42 -9.31 -6.34 -6.39
C GLU A 42 -8.11 -5.51 -6.84
N LYS A 43 -8.35 -4.42 -7.59
CA LYS A 43 -7.29 -3.52 -8.06
C LYS A 43 -6.58 -2.79 -6.90
N ALA A 44 -7.32 -2.34 -5.89
CA ALA A 44 -6.73 -1.69 -4.72
C ALA A 44 -5.93 -2.69 -3.88
N SER A 45 -6.46 -3.91 -3.70
CA SER A 45 -5.78 -4.99 -2.98
C SER A 45 -4.48 -5.41 -3.67
N ALA A 46 -4.47 -5.54 -5.00
CA ALA A 46 -3.26 -5.84 -5.76
C ALA A 46 -2.18 -4.76 -5.59
N ARG A 47 -2.56 -3.48 -5.61
CA ARG A 47 -1.62 -2.37 -5.35
C ARG A 47 -1.07 -2.41 -3.92
N TYR A 48 -1.88 -2.74 -2.94
CA TYR A 48 -1.43 -2.90 -1.56
C TYR A 48 -0.40 -4.01 -1.42
N VAL A 49 -0.66 -5.18 -2.02
CA VAL A 49 0.29 -6.31 -2.05
C VAL A 49 1.61 -5.88 -2.69
N TYR A 50 1.55 -5.13 -3.79
CA TYR A 50 2.76 -4.61 -4.44
C TYR A 50 3.57 -3.69 -3.52
N LYS A 51 2.93 -2.76 -2.79
CA LYS A 51 3.62 -1.89 -1.83
C LYS A 51 4.27 -2.67 -0.69
N MET A 52 3.63 -3.74 -0.22
CA MET A 52 4.23 -4.62 0.79
C MET A 52 5.44 -5.38 0.26
N MET A 53 5.44 -5.78 -1.02
CA MET A 53 6.63 -6.37 -1.66
C MET A 53 7.77 -5.36 -1.78
N GLU A 54 7.47 -4.10 -2.13
CA GLU A 54 8.46 -3.02 -2.17
C GLU A 54 9.05 -2.75 -0.78
N MET A 55 8.20 -2.71 0.26
CA MET A 55 8.63 -2.54 1.65
C MET A 55 9.56 -3.67 2.10
N ARG A 56 9.20 -4.91 1.79
CA ARG A 56 10.05 -6.08 2.08
C ARG A 56 11.40 -6.00 1.35
N LYS A 57 11.39 -5.63 0.07
CA LYS A 57 12.63 -5.47 -0.69
C LYS A 57 13.50 -4.33 -0.13
N LEU A 58 12.87 -3.24 0.33
CA LEU A 58 13.57 -2.13 0.96
C LEU A 58 14.22 -2.59 2.27
N SER A 59 13.52 -3.37 3.11
CA SER A 59 14.08 -3.88 4.37
C SER A 59 15.19 -4.91 4.17
N GLU A 60 15.07 -5.79 3.19
CA GLU A 60 16.11 -6.77 2.83
C GLU A 60 17.37 -6.09 2.25
N GLY A 61 17.21 -4.96 1.54
CA GLY A 61 18.30 -4.18 0.96
C GLY A 61 19.03 -3.23 1.93
N GLY A 62 18.57 -3.11 3.18
CA GLY A 62 19.18 -2.29 4.24
C GLY A 62 20.18 -3.02 5.15
N ASN A 63 20.39 -4.33 4.94
CA ASN A 63 21.25 -5.19 5.76
C ASN A 63 22.64 -5.50 5.13
N ASN A 64 23.05 -4.78 4.08
CA ASN A 64 24.36 -4.90 3.44
C ASN A 64 25.11 -3.58 3.43
#